data_AF-A0A7C4RDR9-F1
#
_entry.id   AF-A0A7C4RDR9-F1
#
_cell.length_a   1.000
_cell.length_b   1.000
_cell.length_c   1.000
_cell.angle_alpha   90.00
_cell.angle_beta   90.00
_cell.angle_gamma   90.00
#
_symmetry.space_group_name_H-M   'P 1'
#
loop_
_entity.id
_entity.type
_entity.pdbx_description
1 polymer ?
#
loop_
_entity_poly.entity_id
_entity_poly.type
_entity_poly.pdbx_seq_one_letter_code
_entity_poly.pdbx_strand_id
1 'polypeptide(L)'
;MKMKCPICGKIYETPSIAKICPLRHCPNCGSTELQNFFEVHNSGSLVILSILGIIGLFLGPCLVASSFDQKISPNLPNWISLLSGIVIAGVGLFLIILCFYFFICETCGKNFILGRKNIPLEPIDAAIKKCRKCGATMPSDAKFCGICGSKLK
;
A
#
# COMPACT_ATOMS: atom_id res chain seq x y z
N MET A 1 6.95 -1.87 27.25
CA MET A 1 7.30 -0.45 27.04
C MET A 1 6.36 0.06 25.96
N LYS A 2 5.55 1.07 26.23
CA LYS A 2 4.60 1.55 25.24
C LYS A 2 5.32 2.41 24.20
N MET A 3 5.04 2.19 22.92
CA MET A 3 5.56 3.01 21.83
C MET A 3 4.41 3.65 21.05
N LYS A 4 4.63 4.85 20.51
CA LYS A 4 3.67 5.60 19.70
C LYS A 4 4.26 5.88 18.33
N CYS A 5 3.43 5.78 17.31
CA CYS A 5 3.78 6.31 15.99
C CYS A 5 3.60 7.84 15.98
N PRO A 6 4.62 8.63 15.60
CA PRO A 6 4.53 10.09 15.59
C PRO A 6 3.53 10.62 14.56
N ILE A 7 3.20 9.84 13.53
CA ILE A 7 2.30 10.27 12.45
C ILE A 7 0.85 9.84 12.70
N CYS A 8 0.58 8.54 12.91
CA CYS A 8 -0.80 8.08 13.12
C CYS A 8 -1.26 8.12 14.59
N GLY A 9 -0.34 8.38 15.52
CA GLY A 9 -0.66 8.51 16.95
C GLY A 9 -1.02 7.21 17.67
N LYS A 10 -1.08 6.06 16.99
CA LYS A 10 -1.40 4.77 17.60
C LYS A 10 -0.33 4.34 18.60
N ILE A 11 -0.80 3.79 19.72
CA ILE A 11 0.00 3.28 20.82
C ILE A 11 0.08 1.76 20.73
N TYR A 12 1.28 1.22 20.84
CA TYR A 12 1.60 -0.20 20.82
C TYR A 12 2.21 -0.59 22.17
N GLU A 13 1.60 -1.53 22.90
CA GLU A 13 2.05 -1.91 24.25
C GLU A 13 3.28 -2.83 24.23
N THR A 14 3.43 -3.57 23.13
CA THR A 14 4.56 -4.43 22.79
C THR A 14 4.79 -4.31 21.27
N PRO A 15 5.79 -3.53 20.81
CA PRO A 15 6.15 -3.59 19.41
C PRO A 15 6.57 -5.03 19.10
N SER A 16 6.06 -5.56 17.99
CA SER A 16 6.68 -6.69 17.31
C SER A 16 8.19 -6.44 17.13
N ILE A 17 8.96 -7.50 16.88
CA ILE A 17 10.43 -7.50 16.70
C ILE A 17 10.98 -6.26 15.94
N ALA A 18 10.22 -5.70 14.98
CA ALA A 18 10.54 -4.44 14.31
C ALA A 18 9.96 -3.20 15.03
N LYS A 19 10.82 -2.22 15.35
CA LYS A 19 10.47 -0.87 15.88
C LYS A 19 9.85 0.04 14.80
N ILE A 20 9.00 -0.48 13.93
CA ILE A 20 8.40 0.24 12.80
C ILE A 20 6.89 0.13 12.93
N CYS A 21 6.17 1.19 12.57
CA CYS A 21 4.71 1.16 12.55
C CYS A 21 4.20 0.09 11.55
N PRO A 22 3.32 -0.84 11.97
CA PRO A 22 2.80 -1.90 11.10
C PRO A 22 1.76 -1.40 10.09
N LEU A 23 1.23 -0.19 10.26
CA LEU A 23 0.24 0.37 9.35
C LEU A 23 0.87 0.79 8.02
N ARG A 24 0.07 0.78 6.96
CA ARG A 24 0.49 1.37 5.68
C ARG A 24 0.41 2.89 5.79
N HIS A 25 1.51 3.54 5.47
CA HIS A 25 1.60 4.99 5.43
C HIS A 25 1.93 5.46 4.03
N CYS A 26 1.27 6.53 3.59
CA CYS A 26 1.53 7.17 2.31
C CYS A 26 3.02 7.54 2.21
N PRO A 27 3.72 7.21 1.09
CA PRO A 27 5.13 7.55 0.90
C PRO A 27 5.38 9.06 0.91
N ASN A 28 4.40 9.86 0.48
CA ASN A 28 4.52 11.31 0.39
C ASN A 28 4.23 12.00 1.73
N CYS A 29 3.00 11.89 2.26
CA CYS A 29 2.58 12.61 3.47
C CYS A 29 2.65 11.79 4.77
N GLY A 30 2.77 10.46 4.69
CA GLY A 30 2.73 9.59 5.87
C GLY A 30 1.33 9.30 6.44
N SER A 31 0.25 9.80 5.83
CA SER A 31 -1.12 9.49 6.27
C SER A 31 -1.43 7.99 6.17
N THR A 32 -2.31 7.51 7.04
CA THR A 32 -2.87 6.14 7.02
C THR A 32 -4.19 6.06 6.27
N GLU A 33 -4.76 7.19 5.87
CA GLU A 33 -5.98 7.27 5.05
C GLU A 33 -5.61 7.05 3.59
N LEU A 34 -5.61 5.77 3.21
CA LEU A 34 -5.32 5.30 1.87
C LEU A 34 -6.56 4.61 1.34
N GLN A 35 -7.01 5.03 0.17
CA GLN A 35 -8.07 4.36 -0.56
C GLN A 35 -7.47 3.66 -1.78
N ASN A 36 -8.03 2.49 -2.09
CA ASN A 36 -7.76 1.88 -3.38
C ASN A 36 -8.40 2.77 -4.45
N PHE A 37 -7.74 2.92 -5.60
CA PHE A 37 -8.33 3.61 -6.75
C PHE A 37 -9.74 3.12 -7.06
N PHE A 38 -9.95 1.82 -6.85
CA PHE A 38 -11.22 1.18 -7.05
C PHE A 38 -12.34 1.66 -6.11
N GLU A 39 -12.03 1.93 -4.84
CA GLU A 39 -13.02 2.28 -3.82
C GLU A 39 -13.53 3.72 -3.98
N VAL A 40 -12.66 4.63 -4.44
CA VAL A 40 -12.98 6.04 -4.74
C VAL A 40 -14.00 6.14 -5.89
N HIS A 41 -13.84 5.32 -6.92
CA HIS A 41 -14.77 5.24 -8.05
C HIS A 41 -15.93 4.27 -7.74
N ASN A 42 -16.76 4.70 -6.79
CA ASN A 42 -18.02 4.14 -6.30
C ASN A 42 -18.68 3.06 -7.20
N SER A 43 -18.87 1.87 -6.60
CA SER A 43 -19.77 0.70 -6.87
C SER A 43 -20.18 0.31 -8.31
N GLY A 44 -20.54 1.25 -9.18
CA GLY A 44 -20.91 0.95 -10.57
C GLY A 44 -19.73 0.57 -11.45
N SER A 45 -18.57 1.23 -11.27
CA SER A 45 -17.46 1.12 -12.21
C SER A 45 -16.66 -0.19 -12.13
N LEU A 46 -16.25 -0.67 -10.94
CA LEU A 46 -16.76 -1.97 -10.45
C LEU A 46 -17.27 -2.98 -11.43
N VAL A 47 -18.55 -3.17 -11.19
CA VAL A 47 -19.36 -4.20 -11.76
C VAL A 47 -19.28 -4.07 -13.27
N ILE A 48 -19.20 -2.85 -13.81
CA ILE A 48 -19.02 -2.61 -15.24
C ILE A 48 -17.66 -3.11 -15.75
N LEU A 49 -16.53 -2.79 -15.11
CA LEU A 49 -15.19 -3.22 -15.56
C LEU A 49 -14.97 -4.73 -15.37
N SER A 50 -15.52 -5.29 -14.29
CA SER A 50 -15.48 -6.74 -14.08
C SER A 50 -16.39 -7.48 -15.05
N ILE A 51 -17.60 -6.98 -15.33
CA ILE A 51 -18.49 -7.51 -16.38
C ILE A 51 -17.86 -7.35 -17.76
N LEU A 52 -17.29 -6.19 -18.11
CA LEU A 52 -16.60 -5.98 -19.39
C LEU A 52 -15.35 -6.85 -19.51
N GLY A 53 -14.63 -7.08 -18.41
CA GLY A 53 -13.50 -8.01 -18.37
C GLY A 53 -13.94 -9.45 -18.59
N ILE A 54 -15.02 -9.90 -17.94
CA ILE A 54 -15.60 -11.24 -18.13
C ILE A 54 -16.15 -11.39 -19.55
N ILE A 55 -16.89 -10.39 -20.05
CA ILE A 55 -17.36 -10.32 -21.44
C ILE A 55 -16.17 -10.40 -22.39
N GLY A 56 -15.10 -9.63 -22.18
CA GLY A 56 -13.88 -9.71 -22.99
C GLY A 56 -13.21 -11.09 -22.94
N LEU A 57 -13.20 -11.73 -21.77
CA LEU A 57 -12.62 -13.06 -21.57
C LEU A 57 -13.40 -14.17 -22.31
N PHE A 58 -14.74 -14.09 -22.32
CA PHE A 58 -15.59 -15.13 -22.89
C PHE A 58 -16.06 -14.83 -24.32
N LEU A 59 -16.44 -13.59 -24.63
CA LEU A 59 -16.90 -13.16 -25.95
C LEU A 59 -15.74 -12.80 -26.87
N GLY A 60 -14.61 -12.34 -26.36
CA GLY A 60 -13.43 -12.01 -27.17
C GLY A 60 -12.93 -13.21 -27.99
N PRO A 61 -12.64 -14.37 -27.37
CA PRO A 61 -12.22 -15.57 -28.09
C PRO A 61 -13.29 -16.08 -29.06
N CYS A 62 -14.58 -15.99 -28.69
CA CYS A 62 -15.68 -16.38 -29.56
C CYS A 62 -15.80 -15.49 -30.80
N LEU A 63 -15.64 -14.17 -30.65
CA LEU A 63 -15.67 -13.22 -31.74
C LEU A 63 -14.45 -13.36 -32.65
N VAL A 64 -13.26 -13.60 -32.09
CA VAL A 64 -12.05 -13.87 -32.90
C VAL A 64 -12.21 -15.19 -33.67
N ALA A 65 -12.78 -16.22 -33.04
CA ALA A 65 -13.05 -17.50 -33.70
C ALA A 65 -14.11 -17.37 -34.82
N SER A 66 -15.09 -16.49 -34.67
CA SER A 66 -16.12 -16.25 -35.71
C SER A 66 -15.69 -15.27 -36.79
N SER A 67 -14.76 -14.35 -36.51
CA SER A 67 -14.32 -13.29 -37.43
C SER A 67 -13.08 -13.67 -38.24
N PHE A 68 -12.36 -14.74 -37.84
CA PHE A 68 -11.37 -15.38 -38.71
C PHE A 68 -12.09 -16.16 -39.80
N ASP A 69 -12.72 -15.41 -40.71
CA ASP A 69 -13.11 -15.90 -42.01
C ASP A 69 -11.85 -16.49 -42.66
N GLN A 70 -11.91 -17.76 -43.09
CA GLN A 70 -10.81 -18.50 -43.73
C GLN A 70 -10.19 -17.79 -44.95
N LYS A 71 -10.79 -16.69 -45.42
CA LYS A 71 -10.34 -15.87 -46.55
C LYS A 71 -9.00 -15.18 -46.35
N ILE A 72 -8.62 -14.80 -45.13
CA ILE A 72 -7.39 -13.99 -44.92
C ILE A 72 -6.12 -14.87 -44.88
N SER A 73 -6.23 -16.15 -44.51
CA SER A 73 -5.10 -17.09 -44.61
C SER A 73 -5.58 -18.54 -44.52
N PRO A 74 -5.77 -19.24 -45.64
CA PRO A 74 -6.40 -20.57 -45.67
C PRO A 74 -5.56 -21.69 -45.02
N ASN A 75 -4.29 -21.42 -44.71
CA ASN A 75 -3.34 -22.39 -44.15
C ASN A 75 -2.92 -22.07 -42.71
N LEU A 76 -3.55 -21.10 -42.04
CA LEU A 76 -3.15 -20.78 -40.67
C LEU A 76 -3.66 -21.86 -39.71
N PRO A 77 -2.76 -22.57 -39.00
CA PRO A 77 -3.16 -23.69 -38.18
C PRO A 77 -3.94 -23.22 -36.94
N ASN A 78 -5.02 -23.95 -36.62
CA ASN A 78 -6.03 -23.60 -35.60
C ASN A 78 -5.47 -23.23 -34.21
N TRP A 79 -4.26 -23.67 -33.87
CA TRP A 79 -3.62 -23.33 -32.60
C TRP A 79 -3.25 -21.85 -32.47
N ILE A 80 -3.05 -21.13 -33.57
CA ILE A 80 -2.69 -19.70 -33.55
C ILE A 80 -3.85 -18.84 -33.04
N SER A 81 -5.09 -19.15 -33.44
CA SER A 81 -6.29 -18.45 -32.93
C SER A 81 -6.47 -18.68 -31.42
N LEU A 82 -6.20 -19.90 -30.94
CA LEU A 82 -6.24 -20.22 -29.51
C LEU A 82 -5.20 -19.43 -28.72
N LEU A 83 -3.96 -19.36 -29.22
CA LEU A 83 -2.89 -18.58 -28.58
C LEU A 83 -3.23 -17.09 -28.52
N SER A 84 -3.83 -16.53 -29.58
CA SER A 84 -4.21 -15.11 -29.59
C SER A 84 -5.26 -14.79 -28.51
N GLY A 85 -6.24 -15.68 -28.30
CA GLY A 85 -7.23 -15.54 -27.25
C GLY A 85 -6.60 -15.61 -25.85
N ILE A 86 -5.66 -16.53 -25.63
CA ILE A 86 -4.93 -16.66 -24.36
C ILE A 86 -4.12 -15.39 -24.06
N VAL A 87 -3.44 -14.82 -25.07
CA VAL A 87 -2.66 -13.59 -24.89
C VAL A 87 -3.57 -12.41 -24.52
N ILE A 88 -4.69 -12.24 -25.22
CA ILE A 88 -5.64 -11.16 -24.93
C ILE A 88 -6.23 -11.31 -23.51
N ALA A 89 -6.64 -12.52 -23.15
CA ALA A 89 -7.13 -12.83 -21.80
C ALA A 89 -6.07 -12.55 -20.73
N GLY A 90 -4.82 -12.94 -20.97
CA GLY A 90 -3.68 -12.69 -20.08
C GLY A 90 -3.38 -11.21 -19.90
N VAL A 91 -3.38 -10.43 -20.98
CA VAL A 91 -3.19 -8.97 -20.93
C VAL A 91 -4.33 -8.30 -20.16
N GLY A 92 -5.58 -8.71 -20.40
CA GLY A 92 -6.74 -8.21 -19.67
C GLY A 92 -6.64 -8.46 -18.17
N LEU A 93 -6.31 -9.70 -17.77
CA LEU A 93 -6.11 -10.06 -16.37
C LEU A 93 -4.95 -9.27 -15.73
N PHE A 94 -3.85 -9.09 -16.45
CA PHE A 94 -2.71 -8.31 -15.98
C PHE A 94 -3.07 -6.84 -15.74
N LEU A 95 -3.81 -6.20 -16.65
CA LEU A 95 -4.28 -4.82 -16.47
C LEU A 95 -5.22 -4.69 -15.26
N ILE A 96 -6.12 -5.66 -15.04
CA ILE A 96 -6.98 -5.70 -13.86
C ILE A 96 -6.14 -5.80 -12.58
N ILE A 97 -5.16 -6.70 -12.55
CA ILE A 97 -4.25 -6.86 -11.42
C ILE A 97 -3.48 -5.56 -11.15
N LEU A 98 -2.96 -4.89 -12.19
CA LEU A 98 -2.29 -3.60 -12.05
C LEU A 98 -3.18 -2.53 -11.40
N CYS A 99 -4.48 -2.50 -11.73
CA CYS A 99 -5.43 -1.57 -11.10
C CYS A 99 -5.60 -1.84 -9.60
N PHE A 100 -5.54 -3.09 -9.13
CA PHE A 100 -5.60 -3.42 -7.69
C PHE A 100 -4.38 -2.94 -6.90
N TYR A 101 -3.25 -2.73 -7.58
CA TYR A 101 -2.05 -2.18 -6.95
C TYR A 101 -2.00 -0.66 -6.94
N PHE A 102 -3.01 0.04 -7.50
CA PHE A 102 -3.03 1.49 -7.54
C PHE A 102 -3.74 2.09 -6.32
N PHE A 103 -3.01 2.87 -5.52
CA PHE A 103 -3.52 3.53 -4.31
C PHE A 103 -3.55 5.05 -4.49
N ILE A 104 -4.54 5.67 -3.85
CA ILE A 104 -4.67 7.13 -3.72
C ILE A 104 -4.65 7.48 -2.23
N CYS A 105 -3.94 8.54 -1.87
CA CYS A 105 -4.02 9.10 -0.52
C CYS A 105 -5.01 10.27 -0.49
N GLU A 106 -6.04 10.20 0.34
CA GLU A 106 -7.04 11.27 0.47
C GLU A 106 -6.44 12.56 1.02
N THR A 107 -5.46 12.45 1.91
CA THR A 107 -4.85 13.61 2.56
C THR A 107 -3.97 14.44 1.63
N CYS A 108 -3.33 13.83 0.62
CA CYS A 108 -2.43 14.54 -0.29
C CYS A 108 -2.81 14.48 -1.78
N GLY A 109 -3.82 13.71 -2.14
CA GLY A 109 -4.29 13.53 -3.52
C GLY A 109 -3.30 12.85 -4.46
N LYS A 110 -2.15 12.36 -3.96
CA LYS A 110 -1.15 11.69 -4.80
C LYS A 110 -1.48 10.22 -4.99
N ASN A 111 -1.29 9.78 -6.23
CA ASN A 111 -1.45 8.42 -6.69
C ASN A 111 -0.11 7.67 -6.65
N PHE A 112 -0.10 6.42 -6.19
CA PHE A 112 1.11 5.61 -6.15
C PHE A 112 0.78 4.11 -6.24
N ILE A 113 1.70 3.34 -6.83
CA ILE A 113 1.52 1.90 -7.08
C ILE A 113 2.15 1.08 -5.95
N LEU A 114 3.37 1.45 -5.59
CA LEU A 114 4.21 0.73 -4.63
C LEU A 114 4.94 1.73 -3.75
N GLY A 115 5.15 1.34 -2.49
CA GLY A 115 5.88 2.14 -1.51
C GLY A 115 5.11 2.26 -0.20
N ARG A 116 5.79 1.92 0.89
CA ARG A 116 5.34 2.21 2.25
C ARG A 116 6.40 3.08 2.91
N LYS A 117 5.96 4.11 3.63
CA LYS A 117 6.86 4.87 4.49
C LYS A 117 7.08 4.10 5.78
N ASN A 118 8.31 3.64 6.01
CA ASN A 118 8.68 3.02 7.29
C ASN A 118 8.83 4.12 8.34
N ILE A 119 7.92 4.15 9.31
CA ILE A 119 7.95 5.13 10.38
C ILE A 119 8.45 4.44 11.66
N PRO A 120 9.60 4.86 12.21
CA PRO A 120 10.07 4.33 13.48
C PRO A 120 9.10 4.71 14.60
N LEU A 121 8.90 3.79 15.53
CA LEU A 121 8.08 4.04 16.71
C LEU A 121 8.90 4.73 17.79
N GLU A 122 8.30 5.72 18.46
CA GLU A 122 8.92 6.45 19.55
C GLU A 122 8.40 5.94 20.90
N PRO A 123 9.26 5.82 21.93
CA PRO A 123 8.83 5.42 23.26
C PRO A 123 7.96 6.51 23.92
N ILE A 124 6.79 6.13 24.42
CA ILE A 124 5.85 7.04 25.12
C ILE A 124 6.37 7.38 26.51
N ASP A 125 6.98 6.38 27.15
CA ASP A 125 7.30 6.41 28.57
C ASP A 125 8.77 6.75 28.85
N ALA A 126 9.39 7.62 28.03
CA ALA A 126 10.57 8.33 28.51
C ALA A 126 10.07 9.40 29.49
N ALA A 127 9.69 9.01 30.71
CA ALA A 127 9.30 9.96 31.74
C ALA A 127 10.46 10.94 31.96
N ILE A 128 10.34 12.15 31.44
CA ILE A 128 11.47 13.06 31.38
C ILE A 128 11.59 13.73 32.75
N LYS A 129 12.73 13.57 33.42
CA LYS A 129 13.05 14.29 34.64
C LYS A 129 13.97 15.46 34.34
N LYS A 130 13.66 16.61 34.94
CA LYS A 130 14.55 17.78 34.89
C LYS A 130 15.61 17.65 35.97
N CYS A 131 16.86 17.89 35.58
CA CYS A 131 17.94 18.07 36.53
C CYS A 131 17.69 19.31 37.38
N ARG A 132 17.62 19.14 38.70
CA ARG A 132 17.46 20.26 39.64
C ARG A 132 18.65 21.23 39.67
N LYS A 133 19.84 20.79 39.21
CA LYS A 133 21.08 21.57 39.26
C LYS A 133 21.30 22.44 38.01
N CYS A 134 21.09 21.87 36.81
CA CYS A 134 21.35 22.58 35.55
C CYS A 134 20.11 22.79 34.68
N GLY A 135 18.94 22.28 35.08
CA GLY A 135 17.69 22.40 34.31
C GLY A 135 17.56 21.45 33.12
N ALA A 136 18.61 20.71 32.76
CA ALA A 136 18.60 19.80 31.62
C ALA A 136 17.57 18.67 31.77
N THR A 137 16.87 18.36 30.68
CA THR A 137 15.90 17.27 30.58
C THR A 137 16.60 15.95 30.29
N MET A 138 16.30 14.92 31.09
CA MET A 138 16.94 13.61 31.05
C MET A 138 15.86 12.52 31.10
N PRO A 139 16.09 11.33 30.51
CA PRO A 139 15.14 10.24 30.59
C PRO A 139 15.04 9.70 32.04
N SER A 140 13.91 9.12 32.42
CA SER A 140 13.59 8.73 33.81
C SER A 140 14.55 7.73 34.40
N ASP A 141 15.09 6.86 33.55
CA ASP A 141 16.05 5.81 33.86
C ASP A 141 17.47 6.35 34.11
N ALA A 142 17.78 7.59 33.71
CA ALA A 142 19.10 8.18 33.92
C ALA A 142 19.42 8.39 35.40
N LYS A 143 20.37 7.64 35.97
CA LYS A 143 20.77 7.81 37.40
C LYS A 143 21.54 9.12 37.64
N PHE A 144 22.18 9.66 36.61
CA PHE A 144 23.02 10.85 36.66
C PHE A 144 22.71 11.78 35.49
N CYS A 145 22.92 13.08 35.69
CA CYS A 145 22.80 14.07 34.63
C CYS A 145 23.98 13.96 33.67
N GLY A 146 23.73 13.71 32.38
CA GLY A 146 24.77 13.65 31.35
C GLY A 146 25.48 14.98 31.07
N ILE A 147 24.95 16.11 31.58
CA ILE A 147 25.55 17.45 31.38
C ILE A 147 26.39 17.88 32.58
N CYS A 148 25.86 17.76 33.81
CA CYS A 148 26.53 18.29 35.01
C CYS A 148 26.97 17.22 36.02
N GLY A 149 26.76 15.93 35.71
CA GLY A 149 27.16 14.80 36.57
C GLY A 149 26.34 14.64 37.86
N SER A 150 25.40 15.53 38.16
CA SER A 150 24.61 15.45 39.40
C SER A 150 23.68 14.22 39.40
N LYS A 151 23.55 13.56 40.55
CA LYS A 151 22.61 12.45 40.75
C LYS A 151 21.16 12.93 40.57
N LEU A 152 20.40 12.25 39.72
CA LEU A 152 19.01 12.57 39.44
C LEU A 152 18.12 11.75 40.38
N LYS A 153 17.66 12.39 41.48
CA LYS A 153 16.69 11.84 42.43
C LYS A 153 15.26 12.02 41.91
#